data_AF-A0A2D6F1B6-F1
#
_entry.id   AF-A0A2D6F1B6-F1
#
_cell.length_a   1.000
_cell.length_b   1.000
_cell.length_c   1.000
_cell.angle_alpha   90.00
_cell.angle_beta   90.00
_cell.angle_gamma   90.00
#
_symmetry.space_group_name_H-M   'P 1'
#
loop_
_entity.id
_entity.type
_entity.pdbx_description
1 polymer ?
#
loop_
_entity_poly.entity_id
_entity_poly.type
_entity_poly.pdbx_seq_one_letter_code
_entity_poly.pdbx_strand_id
1 'polypeptide(L)'
;MDNSDLIRQIKKLNNVQPRSEWKTSTRAFLLSEINRSTEPQLAQPSSWFGWTARYVNFGQQFVRQQFSGSALVVLLVLGAFLGGTFAVNASFYSLPGSNLYPVKLTLEKSQVALVPGETRKAQLQIEYAKKRAAEFDALVLANGDSIAKAGQIDDLIGNLTDNLNSVQDHLAALENSESPIGKLARNVDHSSTQLAKSLSSIKDALSEDVRAQVGESVDLAVGKANSTSLSALSAVVARLEEGDQDLDEQIVIAMVSNKIDEIEKRVADNAADSEEGEGEIDESTSEALAGLVAARELLEENLVEAVDQIAESAVLLGEIEEPVDEVVEENEDDEVVDEPEEVDSDSSSDSFTVDDDTNDPVSTTTEQILGSGEVDPDQFPATTGQFIN
;
A
#
# COMPACT_ATOMS: atom_id res chain seq x y z
N MET A 1 -52.38 -33.81 -63.83
CA MET A 1 -52.81 -32.41 -64.02
C MET A 1 -51.52 -31.61 -64.14
N ASP A 2 -51.29 -30.94 -65.28
CA ASP A 2 -50.00 -30.32 -65.60
C ASP A 2 -49.83 -28.97 -64.87
N ASN A 3 -48.61 -28.64 -64.42
CA ASN A 3 -48.32 -27.43 -63.64
C ASN A 3 -48.68 -26.14 -64.41
N SER A 4 -48.62 -26.21 -65.73
CA SER A 4 -48.99 -25.13 -66.64
C SER A 4 -50.48 -24.75 -66.56
N ASP A 5 -51.36 -25.73 -66.35
CA ASP A 5 -52.80 -25.52 -66.19
C ASP A 5 -53.14 -24.91 -64.83
N LEU A 6 -52.41 -25.28 -63.78
CA LEU A 6 -52.59 -24.77 -62.42
C LEU A 6 -52.25 -23.27 -62.35
N ILE A 7 -51.15 -22.86 -62.97
CA ILE A 7 -50.75 -21.44 -63.07
C ILE A 7 -51.77 -20.63 -63.87
N ARG A 8 -52.34 -21.21 -64.93
CA ARG A 8 -53.39 -20.55 -65.74
C ARG A 8 -54.69 -20.37 -64.95
N GLN A 9 -55.05 -21.34 -64.11
CA GLN A 9 -56.20 -21.25 -63.22
C GLN A 9 -56.00 -20.23 -62.10
N ILE A 10 -54.82 -20.17 -61.48
CA ILE A 10 -54.50 -19.17 -60.45
C ILE A 10 -54.50 -17.74 -61.04
N LYS A 11 -53.95 -17.54 -62.24
CA LYS A 11 -53.98 -16.22 -62.91
C LYS A 11 -55.40 -15.74 -63.24
N LYS A 12 -56.37 -16.65 -63.44
CA LYS A 12 -57.78 -16.29 -63.62
C LYS A 12 -58.46 -15.81 -62.33
N LEU A 13 -57.91 -16.12 -61.17
CA LEU A 13 -58.46 -15.71 -59.86
C LEU A 13 -58.06 -14.28 -59.47
N ASN A 14 -57.18 -13.61 -60.23
CA ASN A 14 -56.69 -12.26 -59.93
C ASN A 14 -57.77 -11.16 -59.97
N ASN A 15 -58.96 -11.48 -60.49
CA ASN A 15 -60.12 -10.56 -60.54
C ASN A 15 -61.26 -10.95 -59.60
N VAL A 16 -61.05 -11.94 -58.73
CA VAL A 16 -62.06 -12.36 -57.76
C VAL A 16 -61.94 -11.47 -56.52
N GLN A 17 -62.85 -10.52 -56.37
CA GLN A 17 -62.93 -9.73 -55.14
C GLN A 17 -63.38 -10.65 -53.98
N PRO A 18 -62.81 -10.48 -52.76
CA PRO A 18 -63.24 -11.25 -51.62
C PRO A 18 -64.72 -10.97 -51.34
N ARG A 19 -65.52 -12.02 -51.20
CA ARG A 19 -66.93 -11.93 -50.80
C ARG A 19 -67.06 -11.09 -49.51
N SER A 20 -68.05 -10.21 -49.46
CA SER A 20 -68.26 -9.29 -48.33
C SER A 20 -68.38 -10.03 -46.99
N GLU A 21 -69.07 -11.18 -46.99
CA GLU A 21 -69.20 -12.06 -45.81
C GLU A 21 -67.85 -12.51 -45.24
N TRP A 22 -66.89 -12.84 -46.12
CA TRP A 22 -65.55 -13.26 -45.69
C TRP A 22 -64.77 -12.09 -45.08
N LYS A 23 -64.90 -10.88 -45.64
CA LYS A 23 -64.29 -9.69 -45.05
C LYS A 23 -64.84 -9.43 -43.64
N THR A 24 -66.16 -9.58 -43.46
CA THR A 24 -66.81 -9.39 -42.16
C THR A 24 -66.37 -10.45 -41.15
N SER A 25 -66.33 -11.73 -41.53
CA SER A 25 -65.88 -12.80 -40.62
C SER A 25 -64.41 -12.67 -40.25
N THR A 26 -63.54 -12.34 -41.21
CA THR A 26 -62.11 -12.16 -40.97
C THR A 26 -61.85 -10.92 -40.10
N ARG A 27 -62.60 -9.83 -40.31
CA ARG A 27 -62.51 -8.65 -39.45
C ARG A 27 -62.97 -8.94 -38.02
N ALA A 28 -64.08 -9.67 -37.86
CA ALA A 28 -64.57 -10.08 -36.55
C ALA A 28 -63.55 -10.98 -35.82
N PHE A 29 -62.95 -11.94 -36.54
CA PHE A 29 -61.91 -12.81 -36.01
C PHE A 29 -60.65 -12.04 -35.60
N LEU A 30 -60.16 -11.13 -36.45
CA LEU A 30 -58.98 -10.31 -36.13
C LEU A 30 -59.26 -9.36 -34.96
N LEU A 31 -60.45 -8.75 -34.89
CA LEU A 31 -60.83 -7.91 -33.75
C LEU A 31 -61.02 -8.72 -32.47
N SER A 32 -61.49 -9.97 -32.54
CA SER A 32 -61.52 -10.84 -31.36
C SER A 32 -60.13 -11.21 -30.88
N GLU A 33 -59.16 -11.42 -31.78
CA GLU A 33 -57.78 -11.72 -31.42
C GLU A 33 -57.07 -10.49 -30.84
N ILE A 34 -57.31 -9.30 -31.42
CA ILE A 34 -56.80 -8.03 -30.88
C ILE A 34 -57.40 -7.76 -29.51
N ASN A 35 -58.72 -7.92 -29.31
CA ASN A 35 -59.34 -7.75 -28.00
C ASN A 35 -58.89 -8.80 -26.98
N ARG A 36 -58.56 -10.02 -27.41
CA ARG A 36 -57.90 -11.02 -26.55
C ARG A 36 -56.47 -10.62 -26.17
N SER A 37 -55.83 -9.82 -27.01
CA SER A 37 -54.47 -9.30 -26.82
C SER A 37 -54.44 -7.96 -26.06
N THR A 38 -55.58 -7.25 -25.95
CA THR A 38 -55.73 -5.97 -25.24
C THR A 38 -56.60 -6.06 -23.98
N GLU A 39 -57.08 -7.25 -23.62
CA GLU A 39 -57.56 -7.46 -22.26
C GLU A 39 -56.38 -7.17 -21.33
N PRO A 40 -56.52 -6.23 -20.37
CA PRO A 40 -55.43 -5.93 -19.46
C PRO A 40 -55.21 -7.21 -18.66
N GLN A 41 -54.18 -7.97 -19.04
CA GLN A 41 -53.45 -8.75 -18.07
C GLN A 41 -53.14 -7.75 -16.96
N LEU A 42 -53.88 -7.85 -15.85
CA LEU A 42 -53.41 -7.35 -14.57
C LEU A 42 -51.95 -7.79 -14.51
N ALA A 43 -51.06 -6.82 -14.67
CA ALA A 43 -49.68 -7.06 -15.00
C ALA A 43 -49.13 -8.10 -14.03
N GLN A 44 -48.95 -9.33 -14.51
CA GLN A 44 -48.07 -10.28 -13.85
C GLN A 44 -46.68 -9.82 -14.26
N PRO A 45 -45.87 -9.28 -13.33
CA PRO A 45 -44.58 -8.74 -13.68
C PRO A 45 -43.66 -9.87 -14.15
N SER A 46 -43.45 -9.93 -15.46
CA SER A 46 -42.41 -10.72 -16.11
C SER A 46 -41.10 -9.93 -16.08
N SER A 47 -40.36 -10.05 -14.99
CA SER A 47 -38.90 -9.86 -14.94
C SER A 47 -38.42 -10.25 -13.56
N TRP A 48 -37.12 -10.48 -13.41
CA TRP A 48 -36.46 -10.97 -12.20
C TRP A 48 -36.73 -10.17 -10.89
N PHE A 49 -37.45 -9.04 -10.98
CA PHE A 49 -37.87 -8.17 -9.88
C PHE A 49 -39.04 -8.71 -9.04
N GLY A 50 -39.76 -9.74 -9.52
CA GLY A 50 -40.89 -10.34 -8.79
C GLY A 50 -40.50 -11.24 -7.61
N TRP A 51 -39.29 -11.82 -7.64
CA TRP A 51 -38.80 -12.67 -6.54
C TRP A 51 -38.31 -11.84 -5.35
N THR A 52 -37.67 -10.69 -5.57
CA THR A 52 -37.22 -9.80 -4.49
C THR A 52 -38.39 -9.11 -3.80
N ALA A 53 -39.44 -8.71 -4.53
CA ALA A 53 -40.62 -8.06 -3.97
C ALA A 53 -41.43 -8.93 -2.99
N ARG A 54 -41.38 -10.27 -3.14
CA ARG A 54 -42.11 -11.20 -2.24
C ARG A 54 -41.38 -11.43 -0.91
N TYR A 55 -40.05 -11.35 -0.89
CA TYR A 55 -39.26 -11.38 0.36
C TYR A 55 -39.29 -10.04 1.11
N VAL A 56 -39.32 -8.91 0.40
CA VAL A 56 -39.37 -7.58 1.01
C VAL A 56 -40.70 -7.34 1.74
N ASN A 57 -41.83 -7.89 1.26
CA ASN A 57 -43.13 -7.70 1.91
C ASN A 57 -43.39 -8.64 3.11
N PHE A 58 -42.80 -9.84 3.11
CA PHE A 58 -42.83 -10.73 4.29
C PHE A 58 -41.85 -10.26 5.38
N GLY A 59 -40.71 -9.70 4.98
CA GLY A 59 -39.77 -9.03 5.89
C GLY A 59 -40.34 -7.75 6.51
N GLN A 60 -41.08 -6.91 5.77
CA GLN A 60 -41.61 -5.65 6.31
C GLN A 60 -42.64 -5.81 7.43
N GLN A 61 -43.45 -6.88 7.44
CA GLN A 61 -44.43 -7.14 8.51
C GLN A 61 -43.75 -7.73 9.77
N PHE A 62 -42.76 -8.61 9.60
CA PHE A 62 -41.95 -9.13 10.72
C PHE A 62 -41.01 -8.07 11.32
N VAL A 63 -40.43 -7.20 10.49
CA VAL A 63 -39.51 -6.13 10.92
C VAL A 63 -40.23 -5.03 11.71
N ARG A 64 -41.49 -4.73 11.38
CA ARG A 64 -42.28 -3.70 12.07
C ARG A 64 -42.87 -4.14 13.41
N GLN A 65 -43.06 -5.43 13.65
CA GLN A 65 -43.72 -5.90 14.87
C GLN A 65 -42.77 -6.41 15.96
N GLN A 66 -41.51 -6.79 15.64
CA GLN A 66 -40.65 -7.47 16.62
C GLN A 66 -39.23 -6.90 16.79
N PHE A 67 -38.91 -5.77 16.17
CA PHE A 67 -37.55 -5.23 16.19
C PHE A 67 -37.49 -3.84 16.83
N SER A 68 -37.73 -3.82 18.13
CA SER A 68 -37.40 -2.74 19.05
C SER A 68 -35.87 -2.58 19.16
N GLY A 69 -35.26 -1.65 18.41
CA GLY A 69 -33.88 -1.10 18.58
C GLY A 69 -32.68 -2.06 18.43
N SER A 70 -32.79 -3.28 18.91
CA SER A 70 -31.75 -4.31 19.02
C SER A 70 -31.45 -5.02 17.70
N ALA A 71 -32.40 -5.07 16.77
CA ALA A 71 -32.20 -5.60 15.43
C ALA A 71 -31.21 -4.81 14.59
N LEU A 72 -31.32 -3.48 14.68
CA LEU A 72 -30.48 -2.56 13.93
C LEU A 72 -29.04 -2.70 14.43
N VAL A 73 -28.86 -2.87 15.74
CA VAL A 73 -27.57 -3.17 16.35
C VAL A 73 -27.05 -4.53 15.89
N VAL A 74 -27.87 -5.59 15.90
CA VAL A 74 -27.42 -6.91 15.42
C VAL A 74 -27.09 -6.89 13.93
N LEU A 75 -27.82 -6.15 13.10
CA LEU A 75 -27.58 -6.05 11.65
C LEU A 75 -26.39 -5.12 11.34
N LEU A 76 -26.15 -4.08 12.12
CA LEU A 76 -24.92 -3.28 12.07
C LEU A 76 -23.72 -4.08 12.55
N VAL A 77 -23.86 -4.88 13.60
CA VAL A 77 -22.82 -5.81 14.08
C VAL A 77 -22.58 -6.87 13.01
N LEU A 78 -23.60 -7.54 12.49
CA LEU A 78 -23.43 -8.53 11.40
C LEU A 78 -22.87 -7.89 10.13
N GLY A 79 -23.28 -6.67 9.79
CA GLY A 79 -22.75 -5.91 8.65
C GLY A 79 -21.29 -5.49 8.87
N ALA A 80 -20.92 -5.11 10.09
CA ALA A 80 -19.54 -4.81 10.47
C ALA A 80 -18.67 -6.08 10.55
N PHE A 81 -19.23 -7.23 10.95
CA PHE A 81 -18.50 -8.50 11.00
C PHE A 81 -18.34 -9.13 9.61
N LEU A 82 -19.43 -9.21 8.83
CA LEU A 82 -19.42 -9.76 7.47
C LEU A 82 -18.73 -8.82 6.50
N GLY A 83 -19.03 -7.52 6.54
CA GLY A 83 -18.35 -6.50 5.74
C GLY A 83 -16.91 -6.27 6.19
N GLY A 84 -16.64 -6.35 7.50
CA GLY A 84 -15.29 -6.21 8.06
C GLY A 84 -14.35 -7.30 7.60
N THR A 85 -14.80 -8.56 7.51
CA THR A 85 -13.91 -9.65 7.06
C THR A 85 -13.53 -9.48 5.58
N PHE A 86 -14.45 -9.04 4.72
CA PHE A 86 -14.14 -8.75 3.32
C PHE A 86 -13.28 -7.48 3.16
N ALA A 87 -13.57 -6.41 3.90
CA ALA A 87 -12.81 -5.17 3.86
C ALA A 87 -11.38 -5.37 4.39
N VAL A 88 -11.22 -6.16 5.46
CA VAL A 88 -9.91 -6.53 6.01
C VAL A 88 -9.11 -7.34 4.99
N ASN A 89 -9.72 -8.36 4.36
CA ASN A 89 -9.02 -9.15 3.34
C ASN A 89 -8.62 -8.29 2.12
N ALA A 90 -9.51 -7.41 1.65
CA ALA A 90 -9.21 -6.49 0.55
C ALA A 90 -8.11 -5.49 0.92
N SER A 91 -8.02 -5.05 2.17
CA SER A 91 -6.96 -4.13 2.62
C SER A 91 -5.56 -4.73 2.55
N PHE A 92 -5.39 -6.04 2.73
CA PHE A 92 -4.07 -6.67 2.63
C PHE A 92 -3.45 -6.60 1.22
N TYR A 93 -4.28 -6.55 0.17
CA TYR A 93 -3.87 -6.42 -1.23
C TYR A 93 -3.91 -4.98 -1.74
N SER A 94 -4.20 -4.02 -0.85
CA SER A 94 -4.28 -2.62 -1.21
C SER A 94 -2.89 -2.02 -1.42
N LEU A 95 -2.73 -1.20 -2.46
CA LEU A 95 -1.52 -0.43 -2.77
C LEU A 95 -1.67 1.03 -2.27
N PRO A 96 -0.56 1.77 -2.08
CA PRO A 96 -0.61 3.19 -1.82
C PRO A 96 -1.52 3.94 -2.80
N GLY A 97 -2.24 4.95 -2.29
CA GLY A 97 -3.25 5.70 -3.05
C GLY A 97 -4.62 5.02 -3.18
N SER A 98 -4.79 3.78 -2.73
CA SER A 98 -6.11 3.15 -2.62
C SER A 98 -6.81 3.51 -1.29
N ASN A 99 -8.15 3.57 -1.31
CA ASN A 99 -8.95 3.94 -0.12
C ASN A 99 -8.77 3.02 1.09
N LEU A 100 -8.31 1.78 0.89
CA LEU A 100 -8.12 0.78 1.95
C LEU A 100 -6.68 0.71 2.47
N TYR A 101 -5.74 1.44 1.86
CA TYR A 101 -4.34 1.43 2.29
C TYR A 101 -4.14 1.99 3.71
N PRO A 102 -4.79 3.10 4.12
CA PRO A 102 -4.68 3.57 5.51
C PRO A 102 -5.19 2.54 6.54
N VAL A 103 -6.19 1.74 6.15
CA VAL A 103 -6.72 0.66 6.99
C VAL A 103 -5.66 -0.44 7.14
N LYS A 104 -4.96 -0.81 6.06
CA LYS A 104 -3.84 -1.76 6.09
C LYS A 104 -2.76 -1.30 7.08
N LEU A 105 -2.27 -0.07 6.96
CA LEU A 105 -1.24 0.48 7.85
C LEU A 105 -1.69 0.49 9.32
N THR A 106 -2.97 0.83 9.57
CA THR A 106 -3.52 0.83 10.94
C THR A 106 -3.58 -0.58 11.54
N LEU A 107 -3.97 -1.57 10.74
CA LEU A 107 -3.98 -2.98 11.17
C LEU A 107 -2.56 -3.48 11.45
N GLU A 108 -1.61 -3.13 10.60
CA GLU A 108 -0.20 -3.47 10.75
C GLU A 108 0.39 -2.89 12.06
N LYS A 109 0.17 -1.60 12.31
CA LYS A 109 0.58 -0.92 13.56
C LYS A 109 -0.08 -1.53 14.80
N SER A 110 -1.37 -1.85 14.71
CA SER A 110 -2.11 -2.52 15.80
C SER A 110 -1.52 -3.90 16.09
N GLN A 111 -1.12 -4.65 15.06
CA GLN A 111 -0.50 -5.95 15.24
C GLN A 111 0.86 -5.83 15.95
N VAL A 112 1.69 -4.84 15.61
CA VAL A 112 2.97 -4.60 16.31
C VAL A 112 2.73 -4.23 17.77
N ALA A 113 1.76 -3.35 18.05
CA ALA A 113 1.43 -2.93 19.42
C ALA A 113 0.93 -4.08 20.31
N LEU A 114 0.25 -5.08 19.73
CA LEU A 114 -0.28 -6.23 20.46
C LEU A 114 0.72 -7.38 20.62
N VAL A 115 1.80 -7.40 19.84
CA VAL A 115 2.81 -8.46 19.90
C VAL A 115 3.77 -8.22 21.08
N PRO A 116 3.88 -9.16 22.04
CA PRO A 116 4.76 -8.97 23.18
C PRO A 116 6.23 -9.29 22.85
N GLY A 117 7.14 -8.47 23.36
CA GLY A 117 8.59 -8.68 23.32
C GLY A 117 9.27 -8.13 22.07
N GLU A 118 10.43 -7.51 22.28
CA GLU A 118 11.19 -6.78 21.25
C GLU A 118 11.60 -7.69 20.07
N THR A 119 11.98 -8.94 20.35
CA THR A 119 12.36 -9.90 19.30
C THR A 119 11.25 -10.12 18.27
N ARG A 120 10.00 -10.27 18.73
CA ARG A 120 8.86 -10.49 17.83
C ARG A 120 8.42 -9.20 17.14
N LYS A 121 8.58 -8.04 17.79
CA LYS A 121 8.32 -6.74 17.16
C LYS A 121 9.30 -6.46 16.03
N ALA A 122 10.61 -6.62 16.27
CA ALA A 122 11.65 -6.53 15.24
C ALA A 122 11.34 -7.46 14.06
N GLN A 123 11.00 -8.72 14.34
CA GLN A 123 10.64 -9.69 13.31
C GLN A 123 9.41 -9.25 12.50
N LEU A 124 8.40 -8.67 13.14
CA LEU A 124 7.20 -8.21 12.43
C LEU A 124 7.50 -6.96 11.58
N GLN A 125 8.29 -6.03 12.09
CA GLN A 125 8.67 -4.80 11.38
C GLN A 125 9.51 -5.09 10.14
N ILE A 126 10.49 -6.02 10.22
CA ILE A 126 11.26 -6.41 9.04
C ILE A 126 10.39 -7.10 7.98
N GLU A 127 9.38 -7.87 8.39
CA GLU A 127 8.40 -8.45 7.46
C GLU A 127 7.52 -7.38 6.79
N TYR A 128 7.19 -6.29 7.49
CA TYR A 128 6.50 -5.16 6.87
C TYR A 128 7.38 -4.36 5.91
N ALA A 129 8.66 -4.17 6.23
CA ALA A 129 9.62 -3.59 5.28
C ALA A 129 9.68 -4.42 3.98
N LYS A 130 9.74 -5.75 4.07
CA LYS A 130 9.64 -6.64 2.88
C LYS A 130 8.36 -6.43 2.08
N LYS A 131 7.21 -6.28 2.76
CA LYS A 131 5.94 -6.01 2.08
C LYS A 131 5.97 -4.66 1.35
N ARG A 132 6.56 -3.63 1.94
CA ARG A 132 6.72 -2.32 1.28
C ARG A 132 7.57 -2.47 0.01
N ALA A 133 8.71 -3.17 0.04
CA ALA A 133 9.48 -3.41 -1.18
C ALA A 133 8.67 -4.16 -2.28
N ALA A 134 7.85 -5.15 -1.90
CA ALA A 134 6.97 -5.84 -2.85
C ALA A 134 5.83 -4.94 -3.40
N GLU A 135 5.30 -4.04 -2.58
CA GLU A 135 4.34 -3.01 -3.02
C GLU A 135 4.99 -2.01 -3.98
N PHE A 136 6.27 -1.69 -3.78
CA PHE A 136 7.02 -0.81 -4.66
C PHE A 136 7.18 -1.45 -6.04
N ASP A 137 7.60 -2.71 -6.12
CA ASP A 137 7.65 -3.47 -7.38
C ASP A 137 6.29 -3.47 -8.09
N ALA A 138 5.20 -3.69 -7.36
CA ALA A 138 3.85 -3.62 -7.91
C ALA A 138 3.48 -2.23 -8.45
N LEU A 139 3.90 -1.15 -7.79
CA LEU A 139 3.68 0.23 -8.26
C LEU A 139 4.48 0.57 -9.51
N VAL A 140 5.70 0.05 -9.64
CA VAL A 140 6.50 0.22 -10.86
C VAL A 140 5.76 -0.37 -12.06
N LEU A 141 5.21 -1.57 -11.91
CA LEU A 141 4.45 -2.27 -12.95
C LEU A 141 3.04 -1.69 -13.20
N ALA A 142 2.48 -0.94 -12.26
CA ALA A 142 1.15 -0.36 -12.40
C ALA A 142 1.13 0.76 -13.45
N ASN A 143 0.10 0.80 -14.30
CA ASN A 143 -0.12 1.95 -15.19
C ASN A 143 -0.70 3.12 -14.38
N GLY A 144 -0.22 4.34 -14.63
CA GLY A 144 -0.71 5.52 -13.93
C GLY A 144 0.03 6.79 -14.33
N ASP A 145 -0.45 7.91 -13.79
CA ASP A 145 0.23 9.21 -13.89
C ASP A 145 1.55 9.20 -13.08
N SER A 146 2.63 9.72 -13.68
CA SER A 146 3.97 9.69 -13.09
C SER A 146 4.07 10.48 -11.78
N ILE A 147 3.33 11.59 -11.64
CA ILE A 147 3.36 12.44 -10.44
C ILE A 147 2.64 11.72 -9.29
N ALA A 148 1.44 11.18 -9.57
CA ALA A 148 0.71 10.39 -8.58
C ALA A 148 1.52 9.15 -8.14
N LYS A 149 2.21 8.49 -9.07
CA LYS A 149 3.08 7.35 -8.78
C LYS A 149 4.28 7.74 -7.92
N ALA A 150 4.95 8.87 -8.22
CA ALA A 150 6.06 9.36 -7.42
C ALA A 150 5.67 9.61 -5.96
N GLY A 151 4.53 10.29 -5.72
CA GLY A 151 4.05 10.50 -4.34
C GLY A 151 3.70 9.20 -3.61
N GLN A 152 3.12 8.22 -4.31
CA GLN A 152 2.85 6.89 -3.75
C GLN A 152 4.11 6.11 -3.38
N ILE A 153 5.17 6.24 -4.19
CA ILE A 153 6.47 5.64 -3.92
C ILE A 153 7.13 6.31 -2.71
N ASP A 154 7.06 7.63 -2.61
CA ASP A 154 7.64 8.39 -1.49
C ASP A 154 6.96 8.02 -0.16
N ASP A 155 5.62 7.96 -0.12
CA ASP A 155 4.87 7.47 1.04
C ASP A 155 5.31 6.05 1.46
N LEU A 156 5.52 5.18 0.48
CA LEU A 156 5.93 3.79 0.71
C LEU A 156 7.35 3.74 1.28
N ILE A 157 8.26 4.53 0.73
CA ILE A 157 9.64 4.66 1.19
C ILE A 157 9.68 5.16 2.64
N GLY A 158 8.91 6.21 2.96
CA GLY A 158 8.81 6.70 4.34
C GLY A 158 8.38 5.60 5.32
N ASN A 159 7.33 4.84 4.98
CA ASN A 159 6.89 3.71 5.80
C ASN A 159 7.94 2.58 5.88
N LEU A 160 8.71 2.33 4.82
CA LEU A 160 9.80 1.34 4.84
C LEU A 160 10.91 1.78 5.78
N THR A 161 11.33 3.04 5.70
CA THR A 161 12.34 3.65 6.58
C THR A 161 11.89 3.61 8.04
N ASP A 162 10.64 3.94 8.34
CA ASP A 162 10.06 3.83 9.70
C ASP A 162 10.13 2.41 10.26
N ASN A 163 9.82 1.40 9.42
CA ASN A 163 9.91 0.00 9.82
C ASN A 163 11.36 -0.40 10.10
N LEU A 164 12.32 0.04 9.28
CA LEU A 164 13.74 -0.25 9.46
C LEU A 164 14.32 0.45 10.72
N ASN A 165 13.95 1.70 10.97
CA ASN A 165 14.23 2.41 12.23
C ASN A 165 13.75 1.58 13.42
N SER A 166 12.48 1.17 13.41
CA SER A 166 11.92 0.35 14.48
C SER A 166 12.68 -0.98 14.66
N VAL A 167 13.16 -1.59 13.58
CA VAL A 167 13.98 -2.82 13.66
C VAL A 167 15.30 -2.53 14.38
N GLN A 168 15.98 -1.43 14.06
CA GLN A 168 17.21 -1.02 14.74
C GLN A 168 16.96 -0.76 16.23
N ASP A 169 15.91 -0.01 16.57
CA ASP A 169 15.54 0.28 17.96
C ASP A 169 15.31 -1.01 18.76
N HIS A 170 14.56 -1.95 18.18
CA HIS A 170 14.28 -3.23 18.81
C HIS A 170 15.52 -4.13 18.91
N LEU A 171 16.47 -4.04 17.97
CA LEU A 171 17.75 -4.76 18.06
C LEU A 171 18.63 -4.19 19.18
N ALA A 172 18.78 -2.86 19.23
CA ALA A 172 19.54 -2.18 20.27
C ALA A 172 18.96 -2.48 21.67
N ALA A 173 17.64 -2.43 21.82
CA ALA A 173 16.97 -2.80 23.07
C ALA A 173 17.23 -4.25 23.50
N LEU A 174 17.59 -5.14 22.57
CA LEU A 174 17.89 -6.52 22.87
C LEU A 174 19.38 -6.80 23.10
N GLU A 175 20.31 -5.89 22.78
CA GLU A 175 21.76 -6.08 22.97
C GLU A 175 22.09 -6.46 24.42
N ASN A 176 21.44 -5.82 25.39
CA ASN A 176 21.64 -6.09 26.81
C ASN A 176 20.70 -7.15 27.41
N SER A 177 19.88 -7.81 26.59
CA SER A 177 18.91 -8.80 27.07
C SER A 177 19.50 -10.21 27.17
N GLU A 178 18.91 -11.12 27.96
CA GLU A 178 19.27 -12.55 27.93
C GLU A 178 18.64 -13.31 26.74
N SER A 179 17.97 -12.60 25.83
CA SER A 179 17.25 -13.22 24.72
C SER A 179 18.23 -13.71 23.64
N PRO A 180 18.01 -14.89 23.04
CA PRO A 180 18.83 -15.38 21.93
C PRO A 180 18.55 -14.56 20.65
N ILE A 181 19.26 -13.44 20.49
CA ILE A 181 19.07 -12.53 19.34
C ILE A 181 19.75 -13.02 18.06
N GLY A 182 20.70 -13.96 18.15
CA GLY A 182 21.51 -14.38 17.01
C GLY A 182 20.71 -14.90 15.80
N LYS A 183 19.55 -15.54 16.01
CA LYS A 183 18.67 -15.97 14.90
C LYS A 183 17.90 -14.80 14.30
N LEU A 184 17.42 -13.87 15.13
CA LEU A 184 16.73 -12.67 14.67
C LEU A 184 17.67 -11.77 13.89
N ALA A 185 18.83 -11.45 14.45
CA ALA A 185 19.80 -10.55 13.85
C ALA A 185 20.31 -11.08 12.50
N ARG A 186 20.58 -12.38 12.37
CA ARG A 186 20.84 -13.02 11.05
C ARG A 186 19.70 -12.84 10.05
N ASN A 187 18.46 -12.99 10.51
CA ASN A 187 17.31 -12.80 9.63
C ASN A 187 17.16 -11.33 9.20
N VAL A 188 17.38 -10.39 10.11
CA VAL A 188 17.37 -8.96 9.82
C VAL A 188 18.47 -8.63 8.83
N ASP A 189 19.72 -9.04 9.07
CA ASP A 189 20.84 -8.83 8.14
C ASP A 189 20.52 -9.32 6.72
N HIS A 190 20.10 -10.58 6.61
CA HIS A 190 19.73 -11.17 5.32
C HIS A 190 18.59 -10.41 4.63
N SER A 191 17.55 -10.06 5.40
CA SER A 191 16.36 -9.38 4.88
C SER A 191 16.67 -7.95 4.43
N SER A 192 17.43 -7.22 5.23
CA SER A 192 17.83 -5.84 4.94
C SER A 192 18.77 -5.77 3.74
N THR A 193 19.69 -6.73 3.60
CA THR A 193 20.53 -6.89 2.40
C THR A 193 19.68 -7.16 1.15
N GLN A 194 18.68 -8.03 1.24
CA GLN A 194 17.75 -8.27 0.14
C GLN A 194 16.91 -7.04 -0.21
N LEU A 195 16.49 -6.28 0.81
CA LEU A 195 15.77 -5.02 0.63
C LEU A 195 16.62 -4.00 -0.11
N ALA A 196 17.86 -3.77 0.29
CA ALA A 196 18.79 -2.85 -0.37
C ALA A 196 18.95 -3.21 -1.87
N LYS A 197 19.21 -4.49 -2.17
CA LYS A 197 19.33 -4.99 -3.55
C LYS A 197 18.04 -4.81 -4.36
N SER A 198 16.89 -5.11 -3.75
CA SER A 198 15.59 -4.97 -4.40
C SER A 198 15.28 -3.51 -4.69
N LEU A 199 15.53 -2.59 -3.75
CA LEU A 199 15.27 -1.17 -3.90
C LEU A 199 16.15 -0.54 -4.99
N SER A 200 17.44 -0.87 -5.02
CA SER A 200 18.34 -0.45 -6.10
C SER A 200 17.88 -0.98 -7.47
N SER A 201 17.53 -2.27 -7.57
CA SER A 201 17.02 -2.85 -8.82
C SER A 201 15.71 -2.18 -9.28
N ILE A 202 14.83 -1.86 -8.33
CA ILE A 202 13.57 -1.15 -8.60
C ILE A 202 13.84 0.28 -9.07
N LYS A 203 14.77 1.00 -8.45
CA LYS A 203 15.22 2.34 -8.86
C LYS A 203 15.62 2.37 -10.33
N ASP A 204 16.40 1.37 -10.75
CA ASP A 204 16.89 1.24 -12.12
C ASP A 204 15.80 0.91 -13.13
N ALA A 205 14.69 0.33 -12.67
CA ALA A 205 13.51 0.05 -13.47
C ALA A 205 12.52 1.25 -13.55
N LEU A 206 12.70 2.29 -12.73
CA LEU A 206 11.86 3.49 -12.79
C LEU A 206 12.09 4.28 -14.09
N SER A 207 11.01 4.86 -14.61
CA SER A 207 11.10 5.85 -15.69
C SER A 207 11.86 7.09 -15.22
N GLU A 208 12.52 7.77 -16.15
CA GLU A 208 13.36 8.95 -15.88
C GLU A 208 12.62 10.01 -15.06
N ASP A 209 11.38 10.35 -15.43
CA ASP A 209 10.56 11.35 -14.72
C ASP A 209 10.26 10.98 -13.25
N VAL A 210 10.04 9.69 -12.97
CA VAL A 210 9.73 9.22 -11.60
C VAL A 210 11.03 9.12 -10.82
N ARG A 211 12.08 8.56 -11.42
CA ARG A 211 13.43 8.46 -10.83
C ARG A 211 13.97 9.84 -10.44
N ALA A 212 13.75 10.87 -11.25
CA ALA A 212 14.16 12.23 -10.93
C ALA A 212 13.46 12.81 -9.70
N GLN A 213 12.28 12.32 -9.35
CA GLN A 213 11.50 12.79 -8.19
C GLN A 213 11.79 12.00 -6.91
N VAL A 214 11.98 10.68 -7.03
CA VAL A 214 12.09 9.78 -5.86
C VAL A 214 13.46 9.12 -5.72
N GLY A 215 14.37 9.32 -6.67
CA GLY A 215 15.65 8.63 -6.72
C GLY A 215 16.48 8.81 -5.46
N GLU A 216 16.52 10.04 -4.94
CA GLU A 216 17.19 10.38 -3.68
C GLU A 216 16.54 9.69 -2.48
N SER A 217 15.20 9.74 -2.37
CA SER A 217 14.47 8.99 -1.32
C SER A 217 14.76 7.50 -1.37
N VAL A 218 14.87 6.91 -2.57
CA VAL A 218 15.21 5.49 -2.74
C VAL A 218 16.64 5.22 -2.30
N ASP A 219 17.60 6.09 -2.61
CA ASP A 219 18.99 5.94 -2.19
C ASP A 219 19.13 6.02 -0.66
N LEU A 220 18.43 6.96 -0.02
CA LEU A 220 18.34 7.03 1.44
C LEU A 220 17.77 5.74 2.04
N ALA A 221 16.73 5.17 1.42
CA ALA A 221 16.12 3.92 1.87
C ALA A 221 17.05 2.70 1.70
N VAL A 222 17.81 2.65 0.60
CA VAL A 222 18.87 1.66 0.38
C VAL A 222 19.93 1.78 1.46
N GLY A 223 20.38 3.00 1.74
CA GLY A 223 21.37 3.25 2.78
C GLY A 223 20.88 2.86 4.18
N LYS A 224 19.62 3.15 4.49
CA LYS A 224 19.01 2.74 5.74
C LYS A 224 18.90 1.22 5.88
N ALA A 225 18.57 0.50 4.80
CA ALA A 225 18.56 -0.96 4.80
C ALA A 225 19.98 -1.51 5.06
N ASN A 226 21.01 -0.93 4.47
CA ASN A 226 22.40 -1.33 4.72
C ASN A 226 22.83 -1.08 6.17
N SER A 227 22.50 0.10 6.72
CA SER A 227 22.71 0.45 8.12
C SER A 227 22.05 -0.58 9.04
N THR A 228 20.78 -0.92 8.76
CA THR A 228 20.06 -1.93 9.54
C THR A 228 20.72 -3.32 9.46
N SER A 229 21.26 -3.69 8.30
CA SER A 229 22.05 -4.92 8.13
C SER A 229 23.35 -4.88 8.95
N LEU A 230 24.08 -3.76 8.97
CA LEU A 230 25.28 -3.62 9.81
C LEU A 230 24.98 -3.64 11.30
N SER A 231 23.93 -2.96 11.77
CA SER A 231 23.51 -3.04 13.18
C SER A 231 23.18 -4.49 13.56
N ALA A 232 22.51 -5.22 12.67
CA ALA A 232 22.22 -6.63 12.90
C ALA A 232 23.49 -7.50 12.89
N LEU A 233 24.46 -7.22 12.02
CA LEU A 233 25.74 -7.91 11.98
C LEU A 233 26.55 -7.67 13.26
N SER A 234 26.63 -6.42 13.71
CA SER A 234 27.25 -6.04 14.98
C SER A 234 26.61 -6.78 16.16
N ALA A 235 25.27 -6.81 16.22
CA ALA A 235 24.54 -7.56 17.24
C ALA A 235 24.82 -9.07 17.20
N VAL A 236 25.08 -9.68 16.03
CA VAL A 236 25.50 -11.09 15.93
C VAL A 236 26.92 -11.28 16.47
N VAL A 237 27.85 -10.40 16.11
CA VAL A 237 29.25 -10.48 16.54
C VAL A 237 29.36 -10.29 18.06
N ALA A 238 28.70 -9.29 18.63
CA ALA A 238 28.68 -9.06 20.08
C ALA A 238 28.22 -10.31 20.86
N ARG A 239 27.19 -11.02 20.37
CA ARG A 239 26.72 -12.26 21.00
C ARG A 239 27.66 -13.43 20.86
N LEU A 240 28.39 -13.51 19.75
CA LEU A 240 29.41 -14.52 19.58
C LEU A 240 30.52 -14.35 20.64
N GLU A 241 30.93 -13.11 20.92
CA GLU A 241 31.92 -12.81 21.96
C GLU A 241 31.43 -13.13 23.38
N GLU A 242 30.14 -12.91 23.65
CA GLU A 242 29.49 -13.31 24.90
C GLU A 242 29.36 -14.84 25.05
N GLY A 243 29.66 -15.60 24.00
CA GLY A 243 29.64 -17.07 24.01
C GLY A 243 28.26 -17.68 23.77
N ASP A 244 27.38 -17.02 23.01
CA ASP A 244 26.10 -17.59 22.59
C ASP A 244 26.31 -18.88 21.77
N GLN A 245 25.91 -20.02 22.36
CA GLN A 245 26.13 -21.35 21.77
C GLN A 245 25.25 -21.62 20.53
N ASP A 246 24.24 -20.79 20.26
CA ASP A 246 23.43 -20.88 19.04
C ASP A 246 24.13 -20.27 17.80
N LEU A 247 25.29 -19.64 17.99
CA LEU A 247 26.10 -19.03 16.94
C LEU A 247 27.32 -19.89 16.61
N ASP A 248 27.54 -20.09 15.31
CA ASP A 248 28.72 -20.75 14.77
C ASP A 248 29.65 -19.65 14.22
N GLU A 249 30.86 -19.58 14.78
CA GLU A 249 31.87 -18.58 14.42
C GLU A 249 32.17 -18.56 12.92
N GLN A 250 32.21 -19.71 12.23
CA GLN A 250 32.44 -19.75 10.79
C GLN A 250 31.28 -19.16 10.00
N ILE A 251 30.05 -19.30 10.50
CA ILE A 251 28.88 -18.66 9.90
C ILE A 251 28.98 -17.14 10.08
N VAL A 252 29.41 -16.65 11.24
CA VAL A 252 29.57 -15.20 11.49
C VAL A 252 30.70 -14.62 10.63
N ILE A 253 31.86 -15.27 10.55
CA ILE A 253 32.97 -14.89 9.64
C ILE A 253 32.47 -14.81 8.20
N ALA A 254 31.69 -15.81 7.74
CA ALA A 254 31.14 -15.80 6.39
C ALA A 254 30.17 -14.63 6.16
N MET A 255 29.38 -14.24 7.17
CA MET A 255 28.50 -13.07 7.07
C MET A 255 29.29 -11.77 6.92
N VAL A 256 30.30 -11.56 7.77
CA VAL A 256 31.17 -10.37 7.71
C VAL A 256 31.91 -10.32 6.37
N SER A 257 32.49 -11.44 5.92
CA SER A 257 33.14 -11.53 4.60
C SER A 257 32.19 -11.22 3.44
N ASN A 258 30.96 -11.74 3.46
CA ASN A 258 29.97 -11.45 2.42
C ASN A 258 29.60 -9.96 2.42
N LYS A 259 29.56 -9.31 3.60
CA LYS A 259 29.27 -7.89 3.71
C LYS A 259 30.40 -7.04 3.10
N ILE A 260 31.65 -7.42 3.34
CA ILE A 260 32.82 -6.79 2.70
C ILE A 260 32.72 -6.94 1.18
N ASP A 261 32.49 -8.15 0.67
CA ASP A 261 32.36 -8.42 -0.78
C ASP A 261 31.25 -7.57 -1.42
N GLU A 262 30.14 -7.36 -0.71
CA GLU A 262 29.01 -6.57 -1.18
C GLU A 262 29.35 -5.08 -1.28
N ILE A 263 30.01 -4.51 -0.27
CA ILE A 263 30.42 -3.11 -0.29
C ILE A 263 31.49 -2.88 -1.36
N GLU A 264 32.52 -3.74 -1.44
CA GLU A 264 33.55 -3.67 -2.49
C GLU A 264 32.94 -3.69 -3.89
N LYS A 265 31.95 -4.56 -4.12
CA LYS A 265 31.25 -4.62 -5.41
C LYS A 265 30.54 -3.30 -5.72
N ARG A 266 29.87 -2.69 -4.75
CA ARG A 266 29.19 -1.40 -4.94
C ARG A 266 30.17 -0.26 -5.22
N VAL A 267 31.32 -0.25 -4.56
CA VAL A 267 32.40 0.69 -4.88
C VAL A 267 32.83 0.53 -6.34
N ALA A 268 33.02 -0.71 -6.80
CA ALA A 268 33.39 -0.98 -8.18
C ALA A 268 32.29 -0.55 -9.18
N ASP A 269 31.01 -0.79 -8.85
CA ASP A 269 29.88 -0.39 -9.69
C ASP A 269 29.78 1.14 -9.78
N ASN A 270 29.91 1.87 -8.67
CA ASN A 270 29.93 3.34 -8.63
C ASN A 270 31.11 3.96 -9.38
N ALA A 271 32.29 3.33 -9.31
CA ALA A 271 33.47 3.74 -10.05
C ALA A 271 33.28 3.57 -11.56
N ALA A 272 32.66 2.46 -11.99
CA ALA A 272 32.39 2.19 -13.41
C ALA A 272 31.41 3.20 -14.03
N ASP A 273 30.40 3.63 -13.27
CA ASP A 273 29.44 4.66 -13.72
C ASP A 273 30.08 6.05 -13.86
N SER A 274 31.24 6.28 -13.22
CA SER A 274 31.97 7.54 -13.27
C SER A 274 32.96 7.65 -14.45
N GLU A 275 33.27 6.54 -15.15
CA GLU A 275 34.28 6.48 -16.23
C GLU A 275 33.92 7.27 -17.52
N GLU A 276 32.73 7.87 -17.63
CA GLU A 276 32.45 8.85 -18.69
C GLU A 276 33.16 10.21 -18.47
N GLY A 277 33.76 10.42 -17.29
CA GLY A 277 34.79 11.44 -17.05
C GLY A 277 36.10 10.76 -16.65
N GLU A 278 37.26 11.29 -17.06
CA GLU A 278 38.59 10.89 -16.56
C GLU A 278 38.74 11.30 -15.07
N GLY A 279 37.90 10.73 -14.21
CA GLY A 279 37.81 11.01 -12.78
C GLY A 279 38.82 10.20 -11.99
N GLU A 280 39.74 10.89 -11.35
CA GLU A 280 40.53 10.38 -10.23
C GLU A 280 39.59 9.77 -9.18
N ILE A 281 39.87 8.54 -8.72
CA ILE A 281 39.14 7.94 -7.58
C ILE A 281 39.26 8.94 -6.43
N ASP A 282 38.12 9.39 -5.89
CA ASP A 282 38.16 10.33 -4.78
C ASP A 282 38.85 9.71 -3.54
N GLU A 283 39.41 10.57 -2.71
CA GLU A 283 40.17 10.18 -1.53
C GLU A 283 39.32 9.29 -0.59
N SER A 284 38.03 9.60 -0.44
CA SER A 284 37.05 8.84 0.34
C SER A 284 36.89 7.40 -0.14
N THR A 285 36.83 7.16 -1.45
CA THR A 285 36.70 5.82 -2.02
C THR A 285 37.96 5.00 -1.79
N SER A 286 39.14 5.62 -1.94
CA SER A 286 40.40 4.96 -1.63
C SER A 286 40.53 4.61 -0.14
N GLU A 287 40.09 5.51 0.74
CA GLU A 287 40.10 5.29 2.19
C GLU A 287 39.12 4.19 2.60
N ALA A 288 37.89 4.21 2.05
CA ALA A 288 36.91 3.16 2.27
C ALA A 288 37.43 1.78 1.84
N LEU A 289 38.07 1.68 0.67
CA LEU A 289 38.68 0.42 0.21
C LEU A 289 39.81 -0.05 1.12
N ALA A 290 40.63 0.87 1.65
CA ALA A 290 41.67 0.53 2.61
C ALA A 290 41.08 -0.03 3.92
N GLY A 291 39.99 0.58 4.42
CA GLY A 291 39.25 0.08 5.58
C GLY A 291 38.66 -1.32 5.36
N LEU A 292 38.13 -1.61 4.17
CA LEU A 292 37.62 -2.94 3.83
C LEU A 292 38.73 -4.00 3.76
N VAL A 293 39.93 -3.63 3.28
CA VAL A 293 41.10 -4.51 3.33
C VAL A 293 41.51 -4.79 4.78
N ALA A 294 41.55 -3.77 5.63
CA ALA A 294 41.83 -3.94 7.07
C ALA A 294 40.78 -4.86 7.74
N ALA A 295 39.49 -4.67 7.42
CA ALA A 295 38.42 -5.54 7.90
C ALA A 295 38.63 -7.00 7.52
N ARG A 296 39.14 -7.30 6.31
CA ARG A 296 39.46 -8.68 5.90
C ARG A 296 40.58 -9.29 6.71
N GLU A 297 41.61 -8.52 7.02
CA GLU A 297 42.72 -8.99 7.86
C GLU A 297 42.27 -9.31 9.28
N LEU A 298 41.26 -8.58 9.79
CA LEU A 298 40.70 -8.76 11.13
C LEU A 298 39.70 -9.93 11.27
N LEU A 299 39.25 -10.55 10.18
CA LEU A 299 38.21 -11.62 10.21
C LEU A 299 38.56 -12.81 11.12
N GLU A 300 39.84 -13.15 11.26
CA GLU A 300 40.30 -14.26 12.11
C GLU A 300 40.81 -13.80 13.49
N GLU A 301 41.00 -12.50 13.69
CA GLU A 301 41.65 -11.93 14.88
C GLU A 301 40.65 -11.21 15.79
N ASN A 302 39.83 -10.32 15.23
CA ASN A 302 38.92 -9.46 15.98
C ASN A 302 37.70 -9.09 15.10
N LEU A 303 36.61 -9.86 15.26
CA LEU A 303 35.40 -9.66 14.47
C LEU A 303 34.68 -8.35 14.77
N VAL A 304 34.77 -7.83 16.00
CA VAL A 304 34.16 -6.55 16.37
C VAL A 304 34.84 -5.43 15.59
N GLU A 305 36.17 -5.38 15.64
CA GLU A 305 36.95 -4.36 14.93
C GLU A 305 36.79 -4.50 13.40
N ALA A 306 36.63 -5.73 12.88
CA ALA A 306 36.31 -5.94 11.47
C ALA A 306 34.96 -5.31 11.08
N VAL A 307 33.92 -5.45 11.93
CA VAL A 307 32.60 -4.83 11.68
C VAL A 307 32.67 -3.30 11.81
N ASP A 308 33.45 -2.78 12.75
CA ASP A 308 33.67 -1.33 12.91
C ASP A 308 34.33 -0.73 11.66
N GLN A 309 35.38 -1.36 11.14
CA GLN A 309 36.03 -0.96 9.89
C GLN A 309 35.07 -1.00 8.69
N ILE A 310 34.18 -2.00 8.62
CA ILE A 310 33.14 -2.05 7.59
C ILE A 310 32.16 -0.88 7.72
N ALA A 311 31.76 -0.53 8.94
CA ALA A 311 30.84 0.57 9.19
C ALA A 311 31.48 1.92 8.81
N GLU A 312 32.74 2.15 9.19
CA GLU A 312 33.51 3.34 8.81
C GLU A 312 33.63 3.45 7.28
N SER A 313 34.01 2.37 6.59
CA SER A 313 34.07 2.33 5.12
C SER A 313 32.72 2.63 4.47
N ALA A 314 31.62 2.11 5.02
CA ALA A 314 30.29 2.35 4.47
C ALA A 314 29.82 3.81 4.66
N VAL A 315 30.18 4.44 5.78
CA VAL A 315 29.92 5.87 6.02
C VAL A 315 30.69 6.74 5.02
N LEU A 316 31.98 6.46 4.80
CA LEU A 316 32.80 7.19 3.83
C LEU A 316 32.25 7.15 2.40
N LEU A 317 31.56 6.07 2.04
CA LEU A 317 30.91 5.89 0.73
C LEU A 317 29.54 6.59 0.63
N GLY A 318 29.10 7.29 1.68
CA GLY A 318 27.75 7.86 1.76
C GLY A 318 26.66 6.80 1.72
N GLU A 319 27.01 5.54 1.99
CA GLU A 319 26.08 4.41 1.93
C GLU A 319 25.23 4.31 3.20
N ILE A 320 25.70 4.87 4.30
CA ILE A 320 25.01 4.89 5.57
C ILE A 320 25.13 6.31 6.10
N GLU A 321 24.01 6.88 6.57
CA GLU A 321 24.08 8.11 7.35
C GLU A 321 24.96 7.86 8.57
N GLU A 322 25.89 8.77 8.87
CA GLU A 322 26.61 8.73 10.13
C GLU A 322 25.61 8.45 11.25
N PRO A 323 25.89 7.52 12.18
CA PRO A 323 25.07 7.41 13.36
C PRO A 323 25.04 8.81 13.95
N VAL A 324 23.87 9.46 13.93
CA VAL A 324 23.67 10.69 14.66
C VAL A 324 23.93 10.26 16.08
N ASP A 325 25.13 10.55 16.59
CA ASP A 325 25.41 10.51 18.02
C ASP A 325 24.30 11.37 18.62
N GLU A 326 23.26 10.71 19.11
CA GLU A 326 22.21 11.35 19.85
C GLU A 326 22.95 11.87 21.06
N VAL A 327 23.36 13.15 20.98
CA VAL A 327 23.87 13.91 22.09
C VAL A 327 22.71 13.96 23.06
N VAL A 328 22.60 12.90 23.86
CA VAL A 328 21.94 12.91 25.15
C VAL A 328 22.82 13.86 25.97
N GLU A 329 22.64 15.16 25.74
CA GLU A 329 22.91 16.13 26.79
C GLU A 329 21.97 15.72 27.91
N GLU A 330 22.52 14.95 28.85
CA GLU A 330 21.99 14.84 30.19
C GLU A 330 21.76 16.28 30.66
N ASN A 331 20.50 16.72 30.61
CA ASN A 331 20.05 17.90 31.32
C ASN A 331 20.14 17.56 32.82
N GLU A 332 21.36 17.57 33.36
CA GLU A 332 21.64 17.66 34.79
C GLU A 332 21.32 19.09 35.28
N ASP A 333 20.07 19.53 35.17
CA ASP A 333 19.61 20.78 35.78
C ASP A 333 18.14 20.61 36.22
N ASP A 334 17.89 19.66 37.12
CA ASP A 334 16.76 19.78 38.06
C ASP A 334 17.30 20.29 39.40
N GLU A 335 17.50 21.60 39.39
CA GLU A 335 17.74 22.44 40.55
C GLU A 335 16.55 22.30 41.52
N VAL A 336 16.90 22.01 42.77
CA VAL A 336 16.05 21.96 43.95
C VAL A 336 15.07 23.14 43.99
N VAL A 337 13.78 22.89 43.71
CA VAL A 337 12.70 23.85 44.02
C VAL A 337 12.06 23.46 45.35
N ASP A 338 12.13 24.43 46.25
CA ASP A 338 11.72 24.45 47.65
C ASP A 338 10.32 23.95 47.99
N GLU A 339 10.20 23.56 49.26
CA GLU A 339 9.00 23.23 50.01
C GLU A 339 7.80 24.17 49.76
N PRO A 340 6.55 23.64 49.75
CA PRO A 340 5.37 24.48 49.66
C PRO A 340 5.06 25.18 50.98
N GLU A 341 5.05 26.52 50.96
CA GLU A 341 4.40 27.33 52.00
C GLU A 341 2.88 27.05 52.01
N GLU A 342 2.37 26.72 53.19
CA GLU A 342 0.95 26.74 53.51
C GLU A 342 0.39 28.16 53.37
N VAL A 343 -0.65 28.32 52.54
CA VAL A 343 -1.54 29.48 52.62
C VAL A 343 -2.99 29.01 52.61
N ASP A 344 -3.60 29.17 53.78
CA ASP A 344 -5.04 29.08 54.05
C ASP A 344 -5.87 30.12 53.30
N SER A 345 -7.14 29.77 53.07
CA SER A 345 -8.31 30.65 52.86
C SER A 345 -8.36 31.41 51.51
N ASP A 346 -9.48 31.70 50.87
CA ASP A 346 -10.88 31.73 51.28
C ASP A 346 -11.77 31.73 50.03
N SER A 347 -13.02 31.32 50.23
CA SER A 347 -14.22 31.61 49.46
C SER A 347 -14.16 32.72 48.40
N SER A 348 -14.62 32.44 47.17
CA SER A 348 -15.81 33.10 46.60
C SER A 348 -16.25 32.49 45.27
N SER A 349 -17.52 32.10 45.27
CA SER A 349 -18.41 31.94 44.13
C SER A 349 -18.51 33.20 43.27
N ASP A 350 -18.44 33.07 41.94
CA ASP A 350 -19.22 33.88 40.99
C ASP A 350 -19.20 33.18 39.62
N SER A 351 -20.33 32.63 39.18
CA SER A 351 -21.41 33.29 38.42
C SER A 351 -21.15 33.23 36.92
N PHE A 352 -21.66 32.14 36.37
CA PHE A 352 -22.11 31.96 35.01
C PHE A 352 -22.91 33.17 34.48
N THR A 353 -22.44 33.79 33.41
CA THR A 353 -23.25 34.58 32.47
C THR A 353 -22.90 34.19 31.04
N VAL A 354 -23.87 33.59 30.36
CA VAL A 354 -23.90 33.33 28.93
C VAL A 354 -24.43 34.60 28.28
N ASP A 355 -23.60 35.27 27.49
CA ASP A 355 -24.07 36.30 26.57
C ASP A 355 -24.23 35.71 25.16
N ASP A 356 -25.49 35.74 24.78
CA ASP A 356 -26.11 35.57 23.48
C ASP A 356 -25.97 36.89 22.70
N ASP A 357 -25.39 36.87 21.51
CA ASP A 357 -25.80 37.63 20.31
C ASP A 357 -24.64 37.76 19.32
N THR A 358 -24.82 37.23 18.10
CA THR A 358 -24.92 38.04 16.86
C THR A 358 -24.71 37.17 15.61
N ASN A 359 -25.87 36.84 15.03
CA ASN A 359 -26.21 36.91 13.61
C ASN A 359 -25.15 37.55 12.67
N ASP A 360 -24.69 36.80 11.65
CA ASP A 360 -24.61 37.31 10.26
C ASP A 360 -24.34 36.16 9.25
N PRO A 361 -25.19 35.98 8.22
CA PRO A 361 -24.94 35.06 7.12
C PRO A 361 -24.20 35.77 5.97
N VAL A 362 -22.95 35.38 5.72
CA VAL A 362 -22.22 35.80 4.51
C VAL A 362 -22.69 34.96 3.32
N SER A 363 -23.41 35.64 2.43
CA SER A 363 -23.77 35.17 1.10
C SER A 363 -22.56 35.32 0.17
N THR A 364 -22.01 34.22 -0.34
CA THR A 364 -21.04 34.25 -1.45
C THR A 364 -21.67 33.68 -2.71
N THR A 365 -21.96 34.62 -3.62
CA THR A 365 -22.25 34.44 -5.03
C THR A 365 -21.13 33.67 -5.73
N THR A 366 -21.42 32.50 -6.29
CA THR A 366 -20.57 31.87 -7.30
C THR A 366 -21.22 32.07 -8.67
N GLU A 367 -20.60 32.95 -9.45
CA GLU A 367 -20.96 33.21 -10.84
C GLU A 367 -20.74 31.98 -11.72
N GLN A 368 -21.71 31.79 -12.61
CA GLN A 368 -21.65 30.97 -13.81
C GLN A 368 -20.48 31.40 -14.71
N ILE A 369 -19.62 30.45 -15.07
CA ILE A 369 -18.84 30.52 -16.31
C ILE A 369 -19.20 29.29 -17.15
N LEU A 370 -20.11 29.49 -18.09
CA LEU A 370 -20.40 28.57 -19.19
C LEU A 370 -19.37 28.80 -20.29
N GLY A 371 -18.34 27.94 -20.34
CA GLY A 371 -17.45 27.81 -21.48
C GLY A 371 -17.97 26.73 -22.42
N SER A 372 -18.64 27.13 -23.50
CA SER A 372 -19.01 26.27 -24.63
C SER A 372 -17.76 25.98 -25.48
N GLY A 373 -17.12 24.83 -25.22
CA GLY A 373 -16.12 24.25 -26.11
C GLY A 373 -16.81 23.36 -27.14
N GLU A 374 -16.88 23.85 -28.38
CA GLU A 374 -17.33 23.12 -29.56
C GLU A 374 -16.28 22.05 -29.90
N VAL A 375 -16.64 20.77 -29.71
CA VAL A 375 -15.78 19.63 -30.06
C VAL A 375 -16.11 19.19 -31.48
N ASP A 376 -15.14 19.36 -32.37
CA ASP A 376 -15.15 18.94 -33.77
C ASP A 376 -15.16 17.40 -33.88
N PRO A 377 -16.20 16.78 -34.49
CA PRO A 377 -16.32 15.33 -34.59
C PRO A 377 -15.48 14.67 -35.71
N ASP A 378 -14.67 15.41 -36.49
CA ASP A 378 -13.98 14.87 -37.68
C ASP A 378 -12.52 14.40 -37.46
N GLN A 379 -12.06 14.22 -36.21
CA GLN A 379 -10.69 13.78 -35.92
C GLN A 379 -10.61 12.41 -35.23
N PHE A 380 -11.00 11.34 -35.94
CA PHE A 380 -10.55 9.98 -35.60
C PHE A 380 -10.15 9.20 -36.87
N PRO A 381 -8.84 8.90 -37.08
CA PRO A 381 -8.42 8.00 -38.14
C PRO A 381 -8.78 6.55 -37.81
N ALA A 382 -9.46 5.90 -38.76
CA ALA A 382 -9.77 4.48 -38.74
C ALA A 382 -8.48 3.64 -38.65
N THR A 383 -8.28 2.95 -37.53
CA THR A 383 -7.21 1.95 -37.41
C THR A 383 -7.80 0.60 -37.76
N THR A 384 -7.52 0.17 -38.99
CA THR A 384 -7.86 -1.13 -39.56
C THR A 384 -7.16 -2.24 -38.78
N GLY A 385 -7.93 -3.21 -38.31
CA GLY A 385 -7.42 -4.44 -37.71
C GLY A 385 -6.66 -5.30 -38.71
N GLN A 386 -5.55 -5.86 -38.26
CA GLN A 386 -4.84 -6.93 -38.95
C GLN A 386 -4.71 -8.12 -38.00
N PHE A 387 -5.62 -9.07 -38.16
CA PHE A 387 -5.47 -10.44 -37.67
C PHE A 387 -4.38 -11.12 -38.50
N ILE A 388 -3.39 -11.72 -37.85
CA ILE A 388 -2.52 -12.73 -38.44
C ILE A 388 -2.53 -13.95 -37.50
N ASN A 389 -2.69 -15.11 -38.14
CA ASN A 389 -2.71 -16.47 -37.59
C ASN A 389 -1.43 -16.86 -36.85
#